data_AF-A0A9E2H6I7-F1
#
_entry.id   AF-A0A9E2H6I7-F1
#
_cell.length_a   1.000
_cell.length_b   1.000
_cell.length_c   1.000
_cell.angle_alpha   90.00
_cell.angle_beta   90.00
_cell.angle_gamma   90.00
#
_symmetry.space_group_name_H-M   'P 1'
#
loop_
_entity.id
_entity.type
_entity.pdbx_description
1 polymer ?
#
loop_
_entity_poly.entity_id
_entity_poly.type
_entity_poly.pdbx_seq_one_letter_code
_entity_poly.pdbx_strand_id
1 'polypeptide(L)'
;MQLFLNYKDRLTLGGIGNYPTSVIEVDRDGDQKKHDVNENFSRPWIRHHFLTQILKENPTDEAIENRDKNLLEILKVTLPLANNSYIESSLSSWKQFIDFSFKNAEARWYSGSKKIFVKDRFDQAIEQLEIEIPSSNPQRNFLFLDESRFLRKLPKIPVKLFFVISPKYAGNVLEILRQAVQQNPHNRDLDMLAYLFYKGYDWLPFLLDFTRELKRSDFEEWIYWTEDDKKSLAEIKRAEKDYYSSFYFFDTSNLSPEEYKEIAEWYLSESEFKLAYHFFYKAKEFEIAQNILQNIGIKEFGALVIMRQLATASNTDLNEANIKNMYDQELETLRGFNKIRTNETFQKISSTQASHFDRETVENKYAFGELTEEEYVKLISQLRERKH
;
A
#
# COMPACT_ATOMS: atom_id res chain seq x y z
N MET A 1 -4.34 16.08 51.15
CA MET A 1 -3.61 17.36 51.31
C MET A 1 -3.45 18.01 49.93
N GLN A 2 -4.48 18.69 49.40
CA GLN A 2 -4.44 19.35 48.06
C GLN A 2 -5.38 20.57 47.96
N LEU A 3 -5.82 21.14 49.09
CA LEU A 3 -6.86 22.18 49.13
C LEU A 3 -6.40 23.58 48.71
N PHE A 4 -5.09 23.81 48.52
CA PHE A 4 -4.51 25.15 48.29
C PHE A 4 -3.71 25.31 47.00
N LEU A 5 -3.71 24.32 46.10
CA LEU A 5 -3.01 24.46 44.82
C LEU A 5 -3.67 25.55 43.99
N ASN A 6 -2.88 26.46 43.44
CA ASN A 6 -3.40 27.44 42.49
C ASN A 6 -3.65 26.77 41.13
N TYR A 7 -4.24 27.51 40.18
CA TYR A 7 -4.50 27.02 38.83
C TYR A 7 -3.24 26.50 38.14
N LYS A 8 -2.15 27.29 38.15
CA LYS A 8 -0.88 26.94 37.51
C LYS A 8 -0.26 25.70 38.13
N ASP A 9 -0.30 25.57 39.45
CA ASP A 9 0.22 24.39 40.14
C ASP A 9 -0.54 23.13 39.72
N ARG A 10 -1.87 23.18 39.65
CA ARG A 10 -2.69 22.04 39.19
C ARG A 10 -2.40 21.69 37.74
N LEU A 11 -2.25 22.69 36.89
CA LEU A 11 -1.93 22.51 35.48
C LEU A 11 -0.56 21.84 35.31
N THR A 12 0.48 22.33 35.98
CA THR A 12 1.82 21.73 35.97
C THR A 12 1.83 20.34 36.57
N LEU A 13 1.19 20.14 37.73
CA LEU A 13 1.09 18.82 38.38
C LEU A 13 0.31 17.82 37.51
N GLY A 14 -0.72 18.28 36.81
CA GLY A 14 -1.46 17.47 35.85
C GLY A 14 -0.61 17.09 34.64
N GLY A 15 0.17 18.04 34.11
CA GLY A 15 1.11 17.81 33.00
C GLY A 15 2.22 16.81 33.31
N ILE A 16 2.64 16.69 34.58
CA ILE A 16 3.59 15.64 35.01
C ILE A 16 2.89 14.35 35.50
N GLY A 17 1.55 14.34 35.56
CA GLY A 17 0.74 13.18 35.95
C GLY A 17 0.51 12.98 37.45
N ASN A 18 0.77 13.98 38.28
CA ASN A 18 0.55 13.91 39.74
C ASN A 18 -0.83 14.44 40.17
N TYR A 19 -1.63 14.95 39.23
CA TYR A 19 -2.97 15.48 39.47
C TYR A 19 -3.91 15.14 38.30
N PRO A 20 -5.20 14.88 38.56
CA PRO A 20 -5.81 14.59 39.85
C PRO A 20 -5.40 13.21 40.38
N THR A 21 -5.52 13.00 41.69
CA THR A 21 -5.15 11.74 42.35
C THR A 21 -6.23 10.66 42.28
N SER A 22 -7.45 11.01 41.88
CA SER A 22 -8.57 10.10 41.74
C SER A 22 -9.41 10.43 40.50
N VAL A 23 -10.03 9.41 39.91
CA VAL A 23 -11.13 9.51 38.94
C VAL A 23 -12.48 9.30 39.66
N ILE A 24 -13.56 9.78 39.05
CA ILE A 24 -14.89 9.86 39.63
C ILE A 24 -15.87 9.09 38.74
N GLU A 25 -16.45 8.03 39.28
CA GLU A 25 -17.62 7.37 38.71
C GLU A 25 -18.88 8.12 39.18
N VAL A 26 -19.80 8.40 38.26
CA VAL A 26 -21.12 8.96 38.57
C VAL A 26 -22.15 7.90 38.23
N ASP A 27 -22.92 7.46 39.23
CA ASP A 27 -23.96 6.47 39.00
C ASP A 27 -25.24 7.08 38.41
N ARG A 28 -26.27 6.24 38.24
CA ARG A 28 -27.54 6.64 37.61
C ARG A 28 -28.32 7.65 38.46
N ASP A 29 -28.10 7.66 39.77
CA ASP A 29 -28.78 8.52 40.72
C ASP A 29 -28.00 9.84 40.95
N GLY A 30 -26.79 9.94 40.38
CA GLY A 30 -25.94 11.12 40.42
C GLY A 30 -24.90 11.09 41.55
N ASP A 31 -24.81 9.99 42.30
CA ASP A 31 -23.85 9.84 43.38
C ASP A 31 -22.44 9.63 42.82
N GLN A 32 -21.46 10.24 43.49
CA GLN A 32 -20.06 10.25 43.06
C GLN A 32 -19.21 9.30 43.88
N LYS A 33 -18.59 8.33 43.21
CA LYS A 33 -17.60 7.41 43.79
C LYS A 33 -16.22 7.76 43.28
N LYS A 34 -15.27 7.89 44.21
CA LYS A 34 -13.86 8.19 43.88
C LYS A 34 -13.06 6.89 43.82
N HIS A 35 -12.26 6.78 42.78
CA HIS A 35 -11.38 5.63 42.55
C HIS A 35 -9.97 6.14 42.27
N ASP A 36 -8.97 5.36 42.66
CA ASP A 36 -7.58 5.65 42.30
C ASP A 36 -7.42 5.66 40.78
N VAL A 37 -6.57 6.53 40.27
CA VAL A 37 -6.31 6.58 38.82
C VAL A 37 -5.52 5.34 38.42
N ASN A 38 -5.95 4.66 37.36
CA ASN A 38 -5.13 3.63 36.73
C ASN A 38 -3.93 4.29 36.05
N GLU A 39 -2.75 4.11 36.65
CA GLU A 39 -1.49 4.73 36.18
C GLU A 39 -1.07 4.25 34.79
N ASN A 40 -1.40 3.00 34.43
CA ASN A 40 -1.01 2.47 33.14
C ASN A 40 -1.99 2.91 32.05
N PHE A 41 -3.30 2.91 32.31
CA PHE A 41 -4.30 3.10 31.24
C PHE A 41 -4.93 4.49 31.22
N SER A 42 -5.25 5.07 32.37
CA SER A 42 -6.02 6.33 32.44
C SER A 42 -5.12 7.55 32.57
N ARG A 43 -3.98 7.42 33.27
CA ARG A 43 -3.07 8.53 33.54
C ARG A 43 -2.53 9.22 32.28
N PRO A 44 -2.09 8.52 31.21
CA PRO A 44 -1.58 9.19 30.02
C PRO A 44 -2.61 10.11 29.36
N TRP A 45 -3.89 9.72 29.38
CA TRP A 45 -5.01 10.48 28.81
C TRP A 45 -5.33 11.73 29.62
N ILE A 46 -5.36 11.59 30.94
CA ILE A 46 -5.50 12.73 31.86
C ILE A 46 -4.34 13.70 31.67
N ARG A 47 -3.10 13.19 31.63
CA ARG A 47 -1.90 14.01 31.41
C ARG A 47 -1.97 14.77 30.08
N HIS A 48 -2.48 14.13 29.01
CA HIS A 48 -2.65 14.78 27.71
C HIS A 48 -3.58 15.99 27.76
N HIS A 49 -4.65 15.93 28.55
CA HIS A 49 -5.54 17.07 28.75
C HIS A 49 -4.78 18.28 29.29
N PHE A 50 -4.03 18.11 30.38
CA PHE A 50 -3.25 19.19 30.98
C PHE A 50 -2.13 19.69 30.06
N LEU A 51 -1.41 18.79 29.40
CA LEU A 51 -0.37 19.18 28.44
C LEU A 51 -0.94 20.01 27.28
N THR A 52 -2.16 19.69 26.84
CA THR A 52 -2.87 20.48 25.81
C THR A 52 -3.20 21.89 26.31
N GLN A 53 -3.62 22.04 27.56
CA GLN A 53 -3.87 23.36 28.15
C GLN A 53 -2.57 24.15 28.34
N ILE A 54 -1.48 23.50 28.80
CA ILE A 54 -0.14 24.12 28.88
C ILE A 54 0.29 24.64 27.51
N LEU A 55 0.14 23.84 26.46
CA LEU A 55 0.51 24.25 25.10
C LEU A 55 -0.31 25.41 24.57
N LYS A 56 -1.60 25.51 24.94
CA LYS A 56 -2.45 26.65 24.58
C LYS A 56 -2.00 27.94 25.27
N GLU A 57 -1.53 27.85 26.51
CA GLU A 57 -1.07 29.02 27.28
C GLU A 57 0.37 29.42 26.98
N ASN A 58 1.25 28.43 26.76
CA ASN A 58 2.68 28.64 26.60
C ASN A 58 3.31 27.55 25.70
N PRO A 59 3.26 27.71 24.37
CA PRO A 59 3.76 26.75 23.40
C PRO A 59 5.30 26.77 23.30
N THR A 60 5.95 26.26 24.34
CA THR A 60 7.41 26.10 24.38
C THR A 60 7.85 24.75 23.78
N ASP A 61 9.09 24.67 23.33
CA ASP A 61 9.68 23.41 22.83
C ASP A 61 9.64 22.30 23.91
N GLU A 62 9.85 22.65 25.18
CA GLU A 62 9.74 21.72 26.31
C GLU A 62 8.31 21.20 26.47
N ALA A 63 7.29 22.06 26.34
CA ALA A 63 5.90 21.63 26.40
C ALA A 63 5.52 20.72 25.22
N ILE A 64 6.03 21.01 24.02
CA ILE A 64 5.85 20.15 22.84
C ILE A 64 6.50 18.79 23.08
N GLU A 65 7.72 18.78 23.59
CA GLU A 65 8.45 17.55 23.90
C GLU A 65 7.71 16.70 24.94
N ASN A 66 7.18 17.31 26.00
CA ASN A 66 6.41 16.61 27.01
C ASN A 66 5.10 16.02 26.44
N ARG A 67 4.43 16.75 25.55
CA ARG A 67 3.25 16.26 24.81
C ARG A 67 3.62 15.06 23.94
N ASP A 68 4.70 15.13 23.19
CA ASP A 68 5.13 14.05 22.28
C ASP A 68 5.53 12.79 23.04
N LYS A 69 6.29 12.93 24.14
CA LYS A 69 6.58 11.79 25.05
C LYS A 69 5.30 11.16 25.58
N ASN A 70 4.31 11.97 25.94
CA ASN A 70 3.04 11.46 26.42
C ASN A 70 2.21 10.78 25.30
N LEU A 71 2.31 11.23 24.06
CA LEU A 71 1.70 10.53 22.92
C LEU A 71 2.28 9.12 22.74
N LEU A 72 3.58 8.92 22.97
CA LEU A 72 4.20 7.59 22.95
C LEU A 72 3.60 6.68 24.03
N GLU A 73 3.38 7.19 25.24
CA GLU A 73 2.72 6.43 26.31
C GLU A 73 1.26 6.09 25.96
N ILE A 74 0.55 7.02 25.31
CA ILE A 74 -0.81 6.76 24.81
C ILE A 74 -0.83 5.70 23.71
N LEU A 75 0.17 5.72 22.83
CA LEU A 75 0.30 4.71 21.80
C LEU A 75 0.53 3.32 22.42
N LYS A 76 1.41 3.20 23.43
CA LYS A 76 1.66 1.93 24.14
C LYS A 76 0.42 1.36 24.81
N VAL A 77 -0.51 2.19 25.28
CA VAL A 77 -1.72 1.73 25.97
C VAL A 77 -2.88 1.48 25.02
N THR A 78 -2.82 1.98 23.78
CA THR A 78 -3.84 1.76 22.73
C THR A 78 -3.47 0.64 21.76
N LEU A 79 -2.22 0.19 21.80
CA LEU A 79 -1.74 -0.95 21.05
C LEU A 79 -1.54 -2.14 21.99
N PRO A 80 -1.85 -3.36 21.54
CA PRO A 80 -1.68 -4.57 22.33
C PRO A 80 -0.23 -5.02 22.34
N LEU A 81 0.55 -4.50 23.28
CA LEU A 81 1.91 -4.96 23.57
C LEU A 81 1.88 -6.14 24.57
N ALA A 82 3.01 -6.79 24.81
CA ALA A 82 3.13 -7.94 25.71
C ALA A 82 2.54 -7.69 27.11
N ASN A 83 2.56 -6.42 27.55
CA ASN A 83 2.06 -6.01 28.86
C ASN A 83 0.53 -5.86 28.93
N ASN A 84 -0.18 -5.80 27.79
CA ASN A 84 -1.63 -5.58 27.70
C ASN A 84 -2.33 -6.39 26.60
N SER A 85 -1.65 -7.27 25.85
CA SER A 85 -2.17 -7.96 24.66
C SER A 85 -3.41 -8.82 24.92
N TYR A 86 -3.46 -9.50 26.07
CA TYR A 86 -4.62 -10.30 26.46
C TYR A 86 -5.83 -9.45 26.89
N ILE A 87 -5.60 -8.23 27.36
CA ILE A 87 -6.62 -7.28 27.81
C ILE A 87 -7.14 -6.45 26.63
N GLU A 88 -6.27 -6.16 25.66
CA GLU A 88 -6.56 -5.45 24.42
C GLU A 88 -6.45 -6.36 23.21
N SER A 89 -7.36 -7.30 23.00
CA SER A 89 -7.35 -8.01 21.71
C SER A 89 -7.82 -7.13 20.54
N SER A 90 -8.35 -5.93 20.80
CA SER A 90 -9.00 -5.08 19.80
C SER A 90 -8.29 -3.74 19.61
N LEU A 91 -7.98 -3.40 18.37
CA LEU A 91 -7.57 -2.04 17.96
C LEU A 91 -8.78 -1.08 17.87
N SER A 92 -9.73 -1.16 18.81
CA SER A 92 -11.01 -0.45 18.71
C SER A 92 -10.85 1.06 18.52
N SER A 93 -9.86 1.65 19.19
CA SER A 93 -9.55 3.09 19.11
C SER A 93 -8.99 3.51 17.76
N TRP A 94 -8.35 2.58 17.04
CA TRP A 94 -7.72 2.81 15.73
C TRP A 94 -8.56 2.26 14.57
N LYS A 95 -9.61 1.48 14.87
CA LYS A 95 -10.39 0.76 13.87
C LYS A 95 -11.03 1.69 12.84
N GLN A 96 -11.59 2.81 13.30
CA GLN A 96 -12.16 3.81 12.41
C GLN A 96 -11.11 4.43 11.48
N PHE A 97 -9.90 4.71 11.99
CA PHE A 97 -8.80 5.23 11.18
C PHE A 97 -8.38 4.24 10.08
N ILE A 98 -8.26 2.95 10.44
CA ILE A 98 -7.96 1.87 9.49
C ILE A 98 -9.07 1.77 8.45
N ASP A 99 -10.31 1.56 8.88
CA ASP A 99 -11.42 1.29 7.96
C ASP A 99 -11.73 2.48 7.05
N PHE A 100 -11.46 3.71 7.49
CA PHE A 100 -11.56 4.89 6.64
C PHE A 100 -10.44 4.97 5.60
N SER A 101 -9.20 4.66 5.99
CA SER A 101 -8.01 4.80 5.12
C SER A 101 -7.94 3.77 3.99
N PHE A 102 -8.69 2.66 4.11
CA PHE A 102 -8.72 1.60 3.10
C PHE A 102 -10.07 1.52 2.38
N LYS A 103 -10.04 1.00 1.16
CA LYS A 103 -11.23 0.58 0.40
C LYS A 103 -11.14 -0.91 0.13
N ASN A 104 -12.26 -1.62 0.26
CA ASN A 104 -12.34 -3.00 -0.22
C ASN A 104 -12.44 -3.00 -1.75
N ALA A 105 -11.55 -3.76 -2.39
CA ALA A 105 -11.60 -4.01 -3.81
C ALA A 105 -11.90 -5.49 -4.05
N GLU A 106 -12.84 -5.72 -4.96
CA GLU A 106 -13.08 -7.03 -5.54
C GLU A 106 -12.13 -7.20 -6.73
N ALA A 107 -11.47 -8.36 -6.78
CA ALA A 107 -10.62 -8.74 -7.90
C ALA A 107 -11.25 -9.93 -8.62
N ARG A 108 -11.31 -9.90 -9.96
CA ARG A 108 -11.90 -10.99 -10.76
C ARG A 108 -11.05 -12.27 -10.76
N TRP A 109 -9.75 -12.15 -10.51
CA TRP A 109 -8.77 -13.23 -10.51
C TRP A 109 -8.41 -13.76 -9.12
N TYR A 110 -8.99 -13.19 -8.04
CA TYR A 110 -8.68 -13.62 -6.68
C TYR A 110 -9.95 -13.74 -5.84
N SER A 111 -10.14 -14.87 -5.16
CA SER A 111 -11.27 -15.04 -4.24
C SER A 111 -11.04 -14.25 -2.96
N GLY A 112 -11.70 -13.10 -2.82
CA GLY A 112 -11.74 -12.32 -1.57
C GLY A 112 -11.77 -10.82 -1.79
N SER A 113 -12.12 -10.07 -0.74
CA SER A 113 -11.94 -8.61 -0.69
C SER A 113 -10.53 -8.29 -0.23
N LYS A 114 -9.74 -7.61 -1.07
CA LYS A 114 -8.44 -7.08 -0.65
C LYS A 114 -8.57 -5.58 -0.37
N LYS A 115 -7.91 -5.11 0.68
CA LYS A 115 -7.90 -3.69 1.05
C LYS A 115 -6.89 -2.96 0.16
N ILE A 116 -7.32 -1.86 -0.46
CA ILE A 116 -6.49 -0.95 -1.24
C ILE A 116 -6.37 0.36 -0.46
N PHE A 117 -5.16 0.91 -0.40
CA PHE A 117 -4.91 2.20 0.22
C PHE A 117 -5.45 3.33 -0.66
N VAL A 118 -6.14 4.30 -0.06
CA VAL A 118 -6.65 5.47 -0.76
C VAL A 118 -6.08 6.71 -0.10
N LYS A 119 -5.12 7.35 -0.76
CA LYS A 119 -4.39 8.50 -0.21
C LYS A 119 -5.30 9.62 0.28
N ASP A 120 -6.28 10.04 -0.52
CA ASP A 120 -7.21 11.11 -0.14
C ASP A 120 -8.01 10.77 1.13
N ARG A 121 -8.38 9.50 1.30
CA ARG A 121 -9.08 9.05 2.50
C ARG A 121 -8.16 9.03 3.71
N PHE A 122 -6.92 8.58 3.54
CA PHE A 122 -5.92 8.62 4.59
C PHE A 122 -5.63 10.05 5.07
N ASP A 123 -5.42 10.98 4.14
CA ASP A 123 -5.18 12.40 4.47
C ASP A 123 -6.39 13.01 5.19
N GLN A 124 -7.61 12.72 4.74
CA GLN A 124 -8.84 13.12 5.45
C GLN A 124 -8.95 12.50 6.85
N ALA A 125 -8.61 11.21 6.98
CA ALA A 125 -8.65 10.49 8.24
C ALA A 125 -7.68 11.08 9.27
N ILE A 126 -6.47 11.47 8.84
CA ILE A 126 -5.49 12.16 9.68
C ILE A 126 -6.08 13.45 10.25
N GLU A 127 -6.73 14.26 9.42
CA GLU A 127 -7.24 15.58 9.80
C GLU A 127 -8.54 15.52 10.64
N GLN A 128 -9.40 14.53 10.41
CA GLN A 128 -10.76 14.52 10.93
C GLN A 128 -10.99 13.53 12.08
N LEU A 129 -10.17 12.48 12.17
CA LEU A 129 -10.41 11.42 13.16
C LEU A 129 -9.61 11.66 14.44
N GLU A 130 -10.20 11.18 15.52
CA GLU A 130 -9.61 11.17 16.84
C GLU A 130 -9.65 9.75 17.38
N ILE A 131 -8.63 9.38 18.14
CA ILE A 131 -8.63 8.14 18.89
C ILE A 131 -9.27 8.35 20.25
N GLU A 132 -10.01 7.33 20.68
CA GLU A 132 -10.63 7.28 22.00
C GLU A 132 -9.84 6.37 22.93
N ILE A 133 -10.07 6.52 24.24
CA ILE A 133 -9.50 5.59 25.20
C ILE A 133 -10.00 4.17 24.92
N PRO A 134 -9.13 3.15 24.99
CA PRO A 134 -9.52 1.80 24.65
C PRO A 134 -10.69 1.27 25.46
N SER A 135 -11.51 0.43 24.81
CA SER A 135 -12.70 -0.16 25.42
C SER A 135 -12.38 -1.10 26.59
N SER A 136 -11.17 -1.65 26.60
CA SER A 136 -10.56 -2.47 27.65
C SER A 136 -10.34 -1.72 28.98
N ASN A 137 -10.21 -0.38 28.96
CA ASN A 137 -9.94 0.39 30.17
C ASN A 137 -11.22 0.45 31.03
N PRO A 138 -11.21 -0.10 32.27
CA PRO A 138 -12.39 -0.09 33.14
C PRO A 138 -12.83 1.32 33.56
N GLN A 139 -11.92 2.30 33.52
CA GLN A 139 -12.17 3.69 33.89
C GLN A 139 -12.47 4.59 32.69
N ARG A 140 -12.69 4.02 31.49
CA ARG A 140 -12.92 4.80 30.26
C ARG A 140 -14.07 5.82 30.35
N ASN A 141 -15.08 5.49 31.15
CA ASN A 141 -16.28 6.32 31.33
C ASN A 141 -16.22 7.19 32.59
N PHE A 142 -15.16 7.08 33.40
CA PHE A 142 -15.01 7.86 34.62
C PHE A 142 -14.59 9.30 34.27
N LEU A 143 -14.89 10.22 35.18
CA LEU A 143 -14.55 11.63 35.05
C LEU A 143 -13.30 11.96 35.87
N PHE A 144 -12.63 13.04 35.53
CA PHE A 144 -11.53 13.57 36.32
C PHE A 144 -11.71 15.07 36.55
N LEU A 145 -11.10 15.60 37.61
CA LEU A 145 -11.09 17.04 37.86
C LEU A 145 -10.00 17.71 37.02
N ASP A 146 -10.39 18.68 36.20
CA ASP A 146 -9.45 19.53 35.48
C ASP A 146 -8.74 20.55 36.40
N GLU A 147 -7.90 21.40 35.82
CA GLU A 147 -7.17 22.47 36.50
C GLU A 147 -8.09 23.53 37.14
N SER A 148 -9.32 23.63 36.66
CA SER A 148 -10.38 24.51 37.17
C SER A 148 -11.33 23.78 38.13
N ARG A 149 -11.07 22.49 38.41
CA ARG A 149 -11.91 21.59 39.22
C ARG A 149 -13.29 21.30 38.64
N PHE A 150 -13.45 21.42 37.32
CA PHE A 150 -14.62 20.88 36.64
C PHE A 150 -14.42 19.41 36.32
N LEU A 151 -15.51 18.65 36.37
CA LEU A 151 -15.50 17.25 35.96
C LEU A 151 -15.45 17.16 34.43
N ARG A 152 -14.45 16.45 33.93
CA ARG A 152 -14.22 16.21 32.50
C ARG A 152 -14.16 14.72 32.21
N LYS A 153 -14.58 14.34 31.01
CA LYS A 153 -14.28 13.02 30.44
C LYS A 153 -12.84 13.01 29.93
N LEU A 154 -12.27 11.81 29.84
CA LEU A 154 -10.98 11.60 29.18
C LEU A 154 -11.03 12.14 27.75
N PRO A 155 -10.01 12.90 27.32
CA PRO A 155 -10.04 13.57 26.02
C PRO A 155 -9.96 12.55 24.88
N LYS A 156 -10.56 12.87 23.74
CA LYS A 156 -10.18 12.22 22.48
C LYS A 156 -8.94 12.90 21.92
N ILE A 157 -8.15 12.17 21.14
CA ILE A 157 -6.84 12.66 20.66
C ILE A 157 -6.82 12.63 19.14
N PRO A 158 -6.64 13.78 18.47
CA PRO A 158 -6.56 13.82 17.02
C PRO A 158 -5.45 12.92 16.47
N VAL A 159 -5.77 12.12 15.46
CA VAL A 159 -4.82 11.20 14.81
C VAL A 159 -3.61 11.98 14.27
N LYS A 160 -3.85 13.19 13.71
CA LYS A 160 -2.80 14.11 13.24
C LYS A 160 -1.65 14.30 14.23
N LEU A 161 -1.91 14.32 15.54
CA LEU A 161 -0.87 14.53 16.54
C LEU A 161 0.22 13.45 16.51
N PHE A 162 -0.13 12.23 16.09
CA PHE A 162 0.80 11.11 15.96
C PHE A 162 1.62 11.15 14.67
N PHE A 163 1.27 12.00 13.69
CA PHE A 163 2.01 12.21 12.44
C PHE A 163 2.80 13.52 12.43
N VAL A 164 2.40 14.52 13.24
CA VAL A 164 3.14 15.77 13.47
C VAL A 164 3.99 15.73 14.74
N ILE A 165 4.24 14.53 15.27
CA ILE A 165 5.15 14.33 16.39
C ILE A 165 6.56 14.78 15.98
N SER A 166 7.35 15.27 16.93
CA SER A 166 8.73 15.69 16.65
C SER A 166 9.51 14.55 15.95
N PRO A 167 10.29 14.83 14.89
CA PRO A 167 10.99 13.80 14.12
C PRO A 167 11.88 12.87 14.96
N LYS A 168 12.44 13.37 16.06
CA LYS A 168 13.23 12.58 17.02
C LYS A 168 12.47 11.43 17.68
N TYR A 169 11.13 11.46 17.68
CA TYR A 169 10.26 10.44 18.26
C TYR A 169 9.55 9.57 17.21
N ALA A 170 9.64 9.89 15.91
CA ALA A 170 9.02 9.09 14.86
C ALA A 170 9.54 7.63 14.88
N GLY A 171 10.84 7.45 15.09
CA GLY A 171 11.43 6.11 15.27
C GLY A 171 10.85 5.36 16.48
N ASN A 172 10.54 6.04 17.58
CA ASN A 172 9.89 5.41 18.74
C ASN A 172 8.45 4.98 18.43
N VAL A 173 7.69 5.79 17.69
CA VAL A 173 6.34 5.42 17.23
C VAL A 173 6.38 4.13 16.42
N LEU A 174 7.29 4.06 15.44
CA LEU A 174 7.44 2.91 14.56
C LEU A 174 7.95 1.68 15.31
N GLU A 175 8.82 1.85 16.30
CA GLU A 175 9.28 0.75 17.15
C GLU A 175 8.15 0.17 18.00
N ILE A 176 7.27 1.01 18.56
CA ILE A 176 6.10 0.54 19.32
C ILE A 176 5.17 -0.28 18.40
N LEU A 177 4.93 0.18 17.17
CA LEU A 177 4.14 -0.56 16.18
C LEU A 177 4.80 -1.89 15.79
N ARG A 178 6.12 -1.87 15.58
CA ARG A 178 6.93 -3.05 15.24
C ARG A 178 6.78 -4.14 16.32
N GLN A 179 6.92 -3.74 17.58
CA GLN A 179 6.74 -4.63 18.72
C GLN A 179 5.30 -5.19 18.79
N ALA A 180 4.29 -4.35 18.57
CA ALA A 180 2.90 -4.77 18.57
C ALA A 180 2.62 -5.83 17.48
N VAL A 181 3.09 -5.61 16.25
CA VAL A 181 2.96 -6.57 15.13
C VAL A 181 3.70 -7.88 15.45
N GLN A 182 4.94 -7.80 15.93
CA GLN A 182 5.75 -8.98 16.25
C GLN A 182 5.10 -9.85 17.34
N GLN A 183 4.47 -9.22 18.33
CA GLN A 183 3.83 -9.91 19.45
C GLN A 183 2.44 -10.47 19.09
N ASN A 184 1.80 -9.93 18.04
CA ASN A 184 0.45 -10.34 17.63
C ASN A 184 0.41 -10.60 16.11
N PRO A 185 1.16 -11.59 15.60
CA PRO A 185 1.32 -11.81 14.15
C PRO A 185 0.04 -12.20 13.42
N HIS A 186 -1.02 -12.57 14.15
CA HIS A 186 -2.33 -12.91 13.58
C HIS A 186 -3.27 -11.70 13.45
N ASN A 187 -2.92 -10.56 14.03
CA ASN A 187 -3.78 -9.38 14.05
C ASN A 187 -3.55 -8.51 12.81
N ARG A 188 -4.38 -8.72 11.78
CA ARG A 188 -4.30 -7.97 10.52
C ARG A 188 -4.61 -6.48 10.67
N ASP A 189 -5.37 -6.06 11.67
CA ASP A 189 -5.62 -4.64 11.90
C ASP A 189 -4.31 -3.95 12.36
N LEU A 190 -3.40 -4.65 13.06
CA LEU A 190 -2.06 -4.11 13.39
C LEU A 190 -1.17 -4.00 12.17
N ASP A 191 -1.19 -5.00 11.30
CA ASP A 191 -0.47 -4.97 10.02
C ASP A 191 -0.88 -3.72 9.20
N MET A 192 -2.19 -3.48 9.13
CA MET A 192 -2.77 -2.31 8.47
C MET A 192 -2.38 -1.00 9.15
N LEU A 193 -2.44 -0.93 10.48
CA LEU A 193 -2.07 0.27 11.21
C LEU A 193 -0.58 0.59 11.05
N ALA A 194 0.29 -0.43 11.18
CA ALA A 194 1.71 -0.30 10.93
C ALA A 194 1.95 0.27 9.52
N TYR A 195 1.34 -0.33 8.49
CA TYR A 195 1.41 0.19 7.13
C TYR A 195 1.01 1.66 7.04
N LEU A 196 -0.10 2.09 7.65
CA LEU A 196 -0.55 3.49 7.57
C LEU A 196 0.46 4.46 8.20
N PHE A 197 1.09 4.08 9.31
CA PHE A 197 2.13 4.88 9.95
C PHE A 197 3.42 4.92 9.12
N TYR A 198 3.91 3.77 8.66
CA TYR A 198 5.09 3.73 7.78
C TYR A 198 4.83 4.47 6.46
N LYS A 199 3.62 4.39 5.90
CA LYS A 199 3.19 5.17 4.72
C LYS A 199 3.20 6.66 5.01
N GLY A 200 2.60 7.10 6.12
CA GLY A 200 2.53 8.51 6.50
C GLY A 200 3.90 9.14 6.80
N TYR A 201 4.87 8.34 7.23
CA TYR A 201 6.26 8.78 7.42
C TYR A 201 7.16 8.60 6.18
N ASP A 202 6.63 8.06 5.08
CA ASP A 202 7.40 7.73 3.86
C ASP A 202 8.52 6.70 4.09
N TRP A 203 8.31 5.75 5.00
CA TRP A 203 9.31 4.76 5.47
C TRP A 203 8.94 3.32 5.10
N LEU A 204 8.09 3.12 4.08
CA LEU A 204 7.67 1.78 3.63
C LEU A 204 8.80 0.77 3.37
N PRO A 205 9.98 1.15 2.83
CA PRO A 205 11.08 0.19 2.66
C PRO A 205 11.48 -0.49 3.97
N PHE A 206 11.48 0.24 5.10
CA PHE A 206 11.80 -0.32 6.41
C PHE A 206 10.72 -1.30 6.90
N LEU A 207 9.45 -1.08 6.53
CA LEU A 207 8.39 -2.03 6.84
C LEU A 207 8.57 -3.34 6.06
N LEU A 208 8.92 -3.27 4.78
CA LEU A 208 9.21 -4.45 3.95
C LEU A 208 10.40 -5.25 4.48
N ASP A 209 11.47 -4.57 4.90
CA ASP A 209 12.62 -5.25 5.51
C ASP A 209 12.21 -5.96 6.81
N PHE A 210 11.39 -5.31 7.63
CA PHE A 210 10.83 -5.92 8.83
C PHE A 210 9.94 -7.15 8.53
N THR A 211 9.08 -7.10 7.51
CA THR A 211 8.25 -8.27 7.15
C THR A 211 9.09 -9.46 6.70
N ARG A 212 10.21 -9.21 6.01
CA ARG A 212 11.18 -10.23 5.59
C ARG A 212 11.95 -10.82 6.77
N GLU A 213 12.40 -9.98 7.71
CA GLU A 213 13.02 -10.42 8.96
C GLU A 213 12.10 -11.35 9.75
N LEU A 214 10.80 -11.03 9.80
CA LEU A 214 9.78 -11.88 10.42
C LEU A 214 9.39 -13.12 9.59
N LYS A 215 9.88 -13.25 8.35
CA LYS A 215 9.49 -14.28 7.39
C LYS A 215 7.97 -14.33 7.14
N ARG A 216 7.33 -13.16 7.11
CA ARG A 216 5.90 -13.01 6.84
C ARG A 216 5.65 -12.62 5.39
N SER A 217 5.75 -13.60 4.49
CA SER A 217 5.48 -13.41 3.05
C SER A 217 4.04 -13.00 2.78
N ASP A 218 3.10 -13.41 3.64
CA ASP A 218 1.69 -12.99 3.58
C ASP A 218 1.52 -11.48 3.79
N PHE A 219 2.29 -10.91 4.71
CA PHE A 219 2.26 -9.48 4.99
C PHE A 219 2.99 -8.69 3.91
N GLU A 220 4.14 -9.17 3.46
CA GLU A 220 4.87 -8.57 2.34
C GLU A 220 4.02 -8.54 1.06
N GLU A 221 3.38 -9.65 0.68
CA GLU A 221 2.45 -9.70 -0.46
C GLU A 221 1.30 -8.69 -0.27
N TRP A 222 0.74 -8.59 0.94
CA TRP A 222 -0.33 -7.64 1.22
C TRP A 222 0.11 -6.18 1.07
N ILE A 223 1.35 -5.83 1.44
CA ILE A 223 1.90 -4.48 1.24
C ILE A 223 1.99 -4.17 -0.26
N TYR A 224 2.59 -5.05 -1.06
CA TYR A 224 2.67 -4.85 -2.51
C TYR A 224 1.31 -4.76 -3.17
N TRP A 225 0.34 -5.53 -2.69
CA TRP A 225 -1.04 -5.42 -3.12
C TRP A 225 -1.63 -4.04 -2.85
N THR A 226 -1.39 -3.55 -1.65
CA THR A 226 -1.94 -2.28 -1.17
C THR A 226 -1.38 -1.10 -1.97
N GLU A 227 -0.13 -1.22 -2.42
CA GLU A 227 0.58 -0.25 -3.26
C GLU A 227 0.33 -0.40 -4.78
N ASP A 228 -0.44 -1.41 -5.21
CA ASP A 228 -0.59 -1.80 -6.63
C ASP A 228 0.77 -2.07 -7.33
N ASP A 229 1.76 -2.57 -6.58
CA ASP A 229 3.06 -2.98 -7.12
C ASP A 229 2.97 -4.38 -7.73
N LYS A 230 2.40 -4.40 -8.94
CA LYS A 230 2.19 -5.63 -9.72
C LYS A 230 3.50 -6.35 -10.02
N LYS A 231 4.61 -5.64 -10.25
CA LYS A 231 5.89 -6.29 -10.55
C LYS A 231 6.36 -7.12 -9.35
N SER A 232 6.37 -6.54 -8.16
CA SER A 232 6.76 -7.26 -6.94
C SER A 232 5.80 -8.42 -6.62
N LEU A 233 4.49 -8.23 -6.82
CA LEU A 233 3.51 -9.31 -6.69
C LEU A 233 3.79 -10.45 -7.68
N ALA A 234 4.15 -10.13 -8.92
CA ALA A 234 4.47 -11.12 -9.94
C ALA A 234 5.68 -11.97 -9.56
N GLU A 235 6.73 -11.34 -9.01
CA GLU A 235 7.93 -12.04 -8.54
C GLU A 235 7.64 -12.98 -7.36
N ILE A 236 6.78 -12.57 -6.42
CA ILE A 236 6.34 -13.47 -5.34
C ILE A 236 5.64 -14.70 -5.92
N LYS A 237 4.69 -14.49 -6.86
CA LYS A 237 3.96 -15.61 -7.49
C LYS A 237 4.83 -16.47 -8.38
N ARG A 238 5.85 -15.88 -9.03
CA ARG A 238 6.90 -16.58 -9.77
C ARG A 238 7.67 -17.54 -8.86
N ALA A 239 8.09 -17.07 -7.67
CA ALA A 239 8.80 -17.89 -6.69
C ALA A 239 7.91 -19.03 -6.13
N GLU A 240 6.60 -18.81 -6.03
CA GLU A 240 5.60 -19.81 -5.62
C GLU A 240 5.21 -20.78 -6.75
N LYS A 241 5.70 -20.57 -7.98
CA LYS A 241 5.26 -21.28 -9.20
C LYS A 241 3.76 -21.17 -9.48
N ASP A 242 3.13 -20.07 -9.06
CA ASP A 242 1.78 -19.71 -9.47
C ASP A 242 1.82 -18.98 -10.81
N TYR A 243 1.86 -19.76 -11.89
CA TYR A 243 1.99 -19.27 -13.26
C TYR A 243 0.83 -18.36 -13.70
N TYR A 244 -0.38 -18.60 -13.21
CA TYR A 244 -1.56 -17.84 -13.63
C TYR A 244 -1.58 -16.46 -12.96
N SER A 245 -1.33 -16.40 -11.65
CA SER A 245 -1.28 -15.12 -10.95
C SER A 245 -0.06 -14.30 -11.38
N SER A 246 1.10 -14.93 -11.55
CA SER A 246 2.30 -14.24 -12.05
C SER A 246 2.10 -13.71 -13.47
N PHE A 247 1.46 -14.49 -14.37
CA PHE A 247 1.09 -14.02 -15.71
C PHE A 247 0.24 -12.76 -15.62
N TYR A 248 -0.81 -12.79 -14.82
CA TYR A 248 -1.72 -11.66 -14.67
C TYR A 248 -0.98 -10.39 -14.20
N PHE A 249 -0.14 -10.49 -13.17
CA PHE A 249 0.59 -9.33 -12.66
C PHE A 249 1.64 -8.82 -13.64
N PHE A 250 2.42 -9.68 -14.28
CA PHE A 250 3.39 -9.26 -15.30
C PHE A 250 2.69 -8.65 -16.53
N ASP A 251 1.57 -9.21 -16.98
CA ASP A 251 0.82 -8.72 -18.15
C ASP A 251 0.24 -7.31 -17.91
N THR A 252 -0.16 -7.03 -16.67
CA THR A 252 -0.73 -5.73 -16.29
C THR A 252 0.28 -4.75 -15.70
N SER A 253 1.57 -5.11 -15.71
CA SER A 253 2.69 -4.26 -15.33
C SER A 253 3.24 -3.50 -16.54
N ASN A 254 3.79 -2.30 -16.31
CA ASN A 254 4.52 -1.56 -17.33
C ASN A 254 6.00 -1.97 -17.32
N LEU A 255 6.34 -2.97 -18.12
CA LEU A 255 7.71 -3.50 -18.25
C LEU A 255 8.34 -3.14 -19.59
N SER A 256 9.67 -3.13 -19.61
CA SER A 256 10.47 -3.01 -20.84
C SER A 256 10.46 -4.29 -21.68
N PRO A 257 10.76 -4.21 -22.99
CA PRO A 257 10.91 -5.39 -23.85
C PRO A 257 11.91 -6.43 -23.30
N GLU A 258 13.02 -5.99 -22.74
CA GLU A 258 14.05 -6.85 -22.14
C GLU A 258 13.51 -7.61 -20.92
N GLU A 259 12.74 -6.95 -20.06
CA GLU A 259 12.10 -7.60 -18.91
C GLU A 259 11.06 -8.62 -19.37
N TYR A 260 10.24 -8.29 -20.38
CA TYR A 260 9.30 -9.25 -20.95
C TYR A 260 10.02 -10.47 -21.53
N LYS A 261 11.20 -10.29 -22.13
CA LYS A 261 12.01 -11.39 -22.64
C LYS A 261 12.49 -12.31 -21.52
N GLU A 262 13.03 -11.76 -20.44
CA GLU A 262 13.46 -12.57 -19.28
C GLU A 262 12.31 -13.40 -18.71
N ILE A 263 11.13 -12.78 -18.56
CA ILE A 263 9.92 -13.45 -18.08
C ILE A 263 9.49 -14.56 -19.05
N ALA A 264 9.56 -14.30 -20.36
CA ALA A 264 9.23 -15.29 -21.39
C ALA A 264 10.19 -16.49 -21.37
N GLU A 265 11.48 -16.25 -21.21
CA GLU A 265 12.51 -17.30 -21.08
C GLU A 265 12.29 -18.15 -19.83
N TRP A 266 11.87 -17.54 -18.72
CA TRP A 266 11.50 -18.28 -17.51
C TRP A 266 10.30 -19.20 -17.74
N TYR A 267 9.19 -18.69 -18.30
CA TYR A 267 8.04 -19.55 -18.63
C TYR A 267 8.41 -20.67 -19.60
N LEU A 268 9.29 -20.38 -20.57
CA LEU A 268 9.79 -21.39 -21.49
C LEU A 268 10.56 -22.49 -20.76
N SER A 269 11.40 -22.12 -19.78
CA SER A 269 12.15 -23.07 -18.95
C SER A 269 11.25 -23.93 -18.07
N GLU A 270 10.10 -23.40 -17.63
CA GLU A 270 9.08 -24.13 -16.88
C GLU A 270 8.07 -24.87 -17.78
N SER A 271 8.31 -24.91 -19.11
CA SER A 271 7.44 -25.54 -20.12
C SER A 271 6.03 -24.95 -20.26
N GLU A 272 5.84 -23.70 -19.83
CA GLU A 272 4.59 -22.95 -19.97
C GLU A 272 4.53 -22.18 -21.31
N PHE A 273 4.52 -22.93 -22.41
CA PHE A 273 4.72 -22.41 -23.77
C PHE A 273 3.73 -21.32 -24.19
N LYS A 274 2.46 -21.41 -23.79
CA LYS A 274 1.45 -20.38 -24.14
C LYS A 274 1.71 -19.04 -23.44
N LEU A 275 2.24 -19.06 -22.23
CA LEU A 275 2.58 -17.87 -21.46
C LEU A 275 3.89 -17.27 -21.99
N ALA A 276 4.89 -18.14 -22.25
CA ALA A 276 6.14 -17.76 -22.90
C ALA A 276 5.88 -17.06 -24.25
N TYR A 277 5.01 -17.63 -25.09
CA TYR A 277 4.58 -17.03 -26.35
C TYR A 277 4.12 -15.57 -26.17
N HIS A 278 3.20 -15.34 -25.23
CA HIS A 278 2.64 -14.01 -25.01
C HIS A 278 3.72 -12.99 -24.61
N PHE A 279 4.64 -13.36 -23.73
CA PHE A 279 5.68 -12.45 -23.29
C PHE A 279 6.78 -12.24 -24.34
N PHE A 280 7.13 -13.25 -25.15
CA PHE A 280 8.00 -13.04 -26.32
C PHE A 280 7.37 -12.11 -27.36
N TYR A 281 6.06 -12.19 -27.55
CA TYR A 281 5.32 -11.24 -28.39
C TYR A 281 5.44 -9.81 -27.85
N LYS A 282 5.22 -9.60 -26.54
CA LYS A 282 5.39 -8.29 -25.89
C LYS A 282 6.83 -7.77 -25.90
N ALA A 283 7.81 -8.68 -25.82
CA ALA A 283 9.23 -8.40 -25.95
C ALA A 283 9.66 -8.07 -27.39
N LYS A 284 8.76 -8.17 -28.38
CA LYS A 284 9.03 -8.00 -29.82
C LYS A 284 10.00 -9.04 -30.39
N GLU A 285 10.13 -10.20 -29.75
CA GLU A 285 10.92 -11.35 -30.22
C GLU A 285 10.07 -12.20 -31.18
N PHE A 286 9.65 -11.59 -32.29
CA PHE A 286 8.61 -12.13 -33.19
C PHE A 286 8.98 -13.45 -33.87
N GLU A 287 10.26 -13.74 -34.11
CA GLU A 287 10.71 -15.01 -34.67
C GLU A 287 10.47 -16.17 -33.68
N ILE A 288 10.85 -15.95 -32.41
CA ILE A 288 10.65 -16.91 -31.32
C ILE A 288 9.16 -17.07 -31.05
N ALA A 289 8.41 -15.96 -30.95
CA ALA A 289 6.98 -15.97 -30.73
C ALA A 289 6.23 -16.74 -31.85
N GLN A 290 6.60 -16.54 -33.13
CA GLN A 290 6.01 -17.29 -34.24
C GLN A 290 6.24 -18.79 -34.11
N ASN A 291 7.49 -19.19 -33.79
CA ASN A 291 7.83 -20.62 -33.64
C ASN A 291 7.04 -21.26 -32.50
N ILE A 292 6.89 -20.58 -31.36
CA ILE A 292 6.13 -21.11 -30.23
C ILE A 292 4.64 -21.19 -30.57
N LEU A 293 4.06 -20.15 -31.19
CA LEU A 293 2.63 -20.12 -31.56
C LEU A 293 2.25 -21.31 -32.46
N GLN A 294 3.11 -21.62 -33.44
CA GLN A 294 2.91 -22.77 -34.35
C GLN A 294 2.93 -24.12 -33.62
N ASN A 295 3.68 -24.23 -32.52
CA ASN A 295 3.84 -25.46 -31.76
C ASN A 295 2.74 -25.68 -30.71
N ILE A 296 2.20 -24.61 -30.10
CA ILE A 296 1.14 -24.73 -29.08
C ILE A 296 -0.25 -24.98 -29.68
N GLY A 297 -0.48 -24.52 -30.91
CA GLY A 297 -1.74 -24.69 -31.64
C GLY A 297 -2.94 -23.93 -31.05
N ILE A 298 -4.10 -24.07 -31.73
CA ILE A 298 -5.31 -23.26 -31.46
C ILE A 298 -5.89 -23.50 -30.06
N LYS A 299 -5.78 -24.72 -29.52
CA LYS A 299 -6.37 -25.06 -28.21
C LYS A 299 -5.68 -24.31 -27.06
N GLU A 300 -4.35 -24.37 -26.99
CA GLU A 300 -3.56 -23.67 -25.97
C GLU A 300 -3.63 -22.14 -26.19
N PHE A 301 -3.69 -21.70 -27.45
CA PHE A 301 -3.96 -20.30 -27.77
C PHE A 301 -5.33 -19.84 -27.23
N GLY A 302 -6.38 -20.65 -27.39
CA GLY A 302 -7.70 -20.35 -26.82
C GLY A 302 -7.66 -20.18 -25.30
N ALA A 303 -6.91 -21.02 -24.60
CA ALA A 303 -6.70 -20.86 -23.16
C ALA A 303 -6.00 -19.54 -22.79
N LEU A 304 -5.01 -19.12 -23.59
CA LEU A 304 -4.35 -17.82 -23.45
C LEU A 304 -5.29 -16.64 -23.71
N VAL A 305 -6.15 -16.72 -24.72
CA VAL A 305 -7.14 -15.68 -25.00
C VAL A 305 -8.09 -15.50 -23.81
N ILE A 306 -8.57 -16.59 -23.21
CA ILE A 306 -9.41 -16.55 -22.00
C ILE A 306 -8.67 -15.84 -20.85
N MET A 307 -7.39 -16.16 -20.63
CA MET A 307 -6.58 -15.49 -19.59
C MET A 307 -6.42 -13.98 -19.84
N ARG A 308 -6.12 -13.57 -21.08
CA ARG A 308 -6.00 -12.16 -21.45
C ARG A 308 -7.32 -11.38 -21.27
N GLN A 309 -8.46 -12.03 -21.52
CA GLN A 309 -9.77 -11.42 -21.28
C GLN A 309 -10.06 -11.20 -19.80
N LEU A 310 -9.71 -12.18 -18.95
CA LEU A 310 -9.84 -12.04 -17.49
C LEU A 310 -9.00 -10.87 -16.97
N ALA A 311 -7.82 -10.63 -17.55
CA ALA A 311 -6.94 -9.52 -17.21
C ALA A 311 -7.50 -8.15 -17.63
N THR A 312 -8.13 -8.06 -18.81
CA THR A 312 -8.58 -6.79 -19.41
C THR A 312 -10.06 -6.47 -19.22
N ALA A 313 -10.80 -7.33 -18.50
CA ALA A 313 -12.24 -7.20 -18.25
C ALA A 313 -13.11 -7.13 -19.52
N SER A 314 -12.63 -7.65 -20.66
CA SER A 314 -13.34 -7.63 -21.93
C SER A 314 -14.40 -8.74 -22.03
N ASN A 315 -15.64 -8.38 -22.36
CA ASN A 315 -16.74 -9.33 -22.62
C ASN A 315 -16.87 -9.63 -24.11
N THR A 316 -15.87 -10.28 -24.71
CA THR A 316 -16.00 -10.79 -26.09
C THR A 316 -16.53 -12.21 -26.05
N ASP A 317 -17.58 -12.51 -26.81
CA ASP A 317 -18.11 -13.87 -26.95
C ASP A 317 -17.05 -14.78 -27.61
N LEU A 318 -16.38 -15.57 -26.77
CA LEU A 318 -15.41 -16.57 -27.19
C LEU A 318 -16.16 -17.82 -27.65
N ASN A 319 -16.34 -17.94 -28.96
CA ASN A 319 -16.67 -19.22 -29.59
C ASN A 319 -15.46 -19.76 -30.35
N GLU A 320 -15.50 -21.05 -30.69
CA GLU A 320 -14.37 -21.74 -31.32
C GLU A 320 -13.97 -21.14 -32.68
N ALA A 321 -14.94 -20.63 -33.44
CA ALA A 321 -14.69 -19.96 -34.72
C ALA A 321 -13.95 -18.62 -34.54
N ASN A 322 -14.30 -17.84 -33.53
CA ASN A 322 -13.65 -16.58 -33.19
C ASN A 322 -12.21 -16.81 -32.73
N ILE A 323 -11.97 -17.81 -31.86
CA ILE A 323 -10.63 -18.16 -31.38
C ILE A 323 -9.74 -18.58 -32.57
N LYS A 324 -10.27 -19.39 -33.48
CA LYS A 324 -9.53 -19.80 -34.68
C LYS A 324 -9.16 -18.61 -35.56
N ASN A 325 -10.10 -17.70 -35.82
CA ASN A 325 -9.83 -16.49 -36.60
C ASN A 325 -8.76 -15.62 -35.94
N MET A 326 -8.82 -15.43 -34.62
CA MET A 326 -7.79 -14.69 -33.87
C MET A 326 -6.41 -15.35 -33.96
N TYR A 327 -6.35 -16.68 -33.88
CA TYR A 327 -5.11 -17.44 -34.03
C TYR A 327 -4.48 -17.22 -35.41
N ASP A 328 -5.27 -17.38 -36.47
CA ASP A 328 -4.79 -17.22 -37.85
C ASP A 328 -4.32 -15.78 -38.10
N GLN A 329 -5.02 -14.78 -37.56
CA GLN A 329 -4.64 -13.37 -37.62
C GLN A 329 -3.33 -13.06 -36.89
N GLU A 330 -3.15 -13.55 -35.65
CA GLU A 330 -1.89 -13.35 -34.92
C GLU A 330 -0.72 -14.03 -35.63
N LEU A 331 -0.93 -15.22 -36.20
CA LEU A 331 0.09 -15.94 -36.95
C LEU A 331 0.49 -15.19 -38.23
N GLU A 332 -0.47 -14.64 -38.97
CA GLU A 332 -0.21 -13.81 -40.15
C GLU A 332 0.52 -12.51 -39.79
N THR A 333 0.12 -11.88 -38.69
CA THR A 333 0.77 -10.67 -38.17
C THR A 333 2.24 -10.93 -37.83
N LEU A 334 2.54 -12.02 -37.11
CA LEU A 334 3.92 -12.40 -36.80
C LEU A 334 4.76 -12.71 -38.04
N ARG A 335 4.18 -13.40 -39.04
CA ARG A 335 4.83 -13.63 -40.33
C ARG A 335 5.13 -12.31 -41.04
N GLY A 336 4.21 -11.35 -40.96
CA GLY A 336 4.40 -9.98 -41.46
C GLY A 336 5.62 -9.31 -40.83
N PHE A 337 5.70 -9.28 -39.50
CA PHE A 337 6.84 -8.69 -38.79
C PHE A 337 8.18 -9.36 -39.14
N ASN A 338 8.22 -10.70 -39.19
CA ASN A 338 9.44 -11.43 -39.53
C ASN A 338 9.87 -11.19 -40.99
N LYS A 339 8.92 -11.04 -41.92
CA LYS A 339 9.19 -10.66 -43.32
C LYS A 339 9.78 -9.25 -43.43
N ILE A 340 9.28 -8.31 -42.64
CA ILE A 340 9.82 -6.94 -42.60
C ILE A 340 11.24 -6.95 -42.03
N ARG A 341 11.49 -7.63 -40.90
CA ARG A 341 12.82 -7.70 -40.27
C ARG A 341 13.86 -8.34 -41.19
N THR A 342 13.50 -9.43 -41.88
CA THR A 342 14.38 -10.07 -42.87
C THR A 342 14.70 -9.14 -44.05
N ASN A 343 13.70 -8.40 -44.55
CA ASN A 343 13.90 -7.39 -45.59
C ASN A 343 14.75 -6.19 -45.12
N GLU A 344 14.59 -5.72 -43.87
CA GLU A 344 15.40 -4.64 -43.29
C GLU A 344 16.84 -5.07 -43.04
N THR A 345 17.07 -6.32 -42.65
CA THR A 345 18.43 -6.87 -42.53
C THR A 345 19.09 -6.96 -43.91
N PHE A 346 18.32 -7.37 -44.93
CA PHE A 346 18.76 -7.39 -46.32
C PHE A 346 19.00 -5.98 -46.88
N GLN A 347 18.17 -5.00 -46.50
CA GLN A 347 18.36 -3.59 -46.83
C GLN A 347 19.57 -3.00 -46.10
N LYS A 348 19.78 -3.19 -44.78
CA LYS A 348 21.00 -2.75 -44.06
C LYS A 348 22.29 -3.30 -44.68
N ILE A 349 22.26 -4.50 -45.25
CA ILE A 349 23.40 -5.09 -45.98
C ILE A 349 23.56 -4.48 -47.39
N SER A 350 22.47 -4.02 -48.02
CA SER A 350 22.48 -3.45 -49.38
C SER A 350 22.47 -1.91 -49.45
N SER A 351 22.17 -1.22 -48.34
CA SER A 351 22.12 0.25 -48.22
C SER A 351 23.18 0.77 -47.26
N THR A 352 24.44 0.60 -47.64
CA THR A 352 25.52 1.48 -47.14
C THR A 352 25.46 2.87 -47.78
N GLN A 353 24.42 3.19 -48.56
CA GLN A 353 24.25 4.49 -49.21
C GLN A 353 22.76 4.88 -49.29
N ALA A 354 22.52 6.16 -48.99
CA ALA A 354 21.28 6.95 -49.12
C ALA A 354 20.30 6.93 -47.92
N SER A 355 20.47 7.94 -47.05
CA SER A 355 19.54 8.33 -45.99
C SER A 355 18.37 9.15 -46.54
N HIS A 356 17.25 8.49 -46.83
CA HIS A 356 15.93 9.12 -46.86
C HIS A 356 15.00 8.33 -45.94
N PHE A 357 14.48 8.97 -44.90
CA PHE A 357 13.46 8.38 -44.02
C PHE A 357 12.10 8.55 -44.71
N ASP A 358 11.49 7.45 -45.14
CA ASP A 358 10.10 7.40 -45.56
C ASP A 358 9.18 6.98 -44.39
N ARG A 359 7.87 7.10 -44.58
CA ARG A 359 6.87 6.80 -43.54
C ARG A 359 6.89 5.33 -43.12
N GLU A 360 7.11 4.45 -44.09
CA GLU A 360 7.20 3.01 -43.85
C GLU A 360 8.38 2.68 -42.92
N THR A 361 9.55 3.31 -43.13
CA THR A 361 10.72 3.16 -42.26
C THR A 361 10.45 3.68 -40.84
N VAL A 362 9.73 4.79 -40.68
CA VAL A 362 9.41 5.35 -39.35
C VAL A 362 8.40 4.48 -38.61
N GLU A 363 7.36 4.02 -39.30
CA GLU A 363 6.35 3.11 -38.73
C GLU A 363 6.97 1.75 -38.37
N ASN A 364 7.89 1.24 -39.19
CA ASN A 364 8.63 0.01 -38.89
C ASN A 364 9.56 0.19 -37.68
N LYS A 365 10.36 1.25 -37.64
CA LYS A 365 11.25 1.52 -36.50
C LYS A 365 10.48 1.67 -35.19
N TYR A 366 9.30 2.28 -35.22
CA TYR A 366 8.42 2.32 -34.05
C TYR A 366 7.88 0.93 -33.69
N ALA A 367 7.40 0.16 -34.68
CA ALA A 367 6.94 -1.21 -34.48
C ALA A 367 8.04 -2.09 -33.83
N PHE A 368 9.29 -1.96 -34.26
CA PHE A 368 10.44 -2.68 -33.69
C PHE A 368 11.03 -2.06 -32.42
N GLY A 369 10.49 -0.95 -31.92
CA GLY A 369 10.96 -0.32 -30.67
C GLY A 369 12.28 0.42 -30.81
N GLU A 370 12.74 0.67 -32.03
CA GLU A 370 13.88 1.55 -32.33
C GLU A 370 13.52 3.04 -32.16
N LEU A 371 12.23 3.36 -31.92
CA LEU A 371 11.73 4.71 -31.64
C LEU A 371 10.82 4.69 -30.41
N THR A 372 10.98 5.69 -29.55
CA THR A 372 10.00 6.00 -28.50
C THR A 372 8.72 6.60 -29.10
N GLU A 373 7.62 6.61 -28.35
CA GLU A 373 6.33 7.13 -28.83
C GLU A 373 6.40 8.63 -29.17
N GLU A 374 7.16 9.42 -28.39
CA GLU A 374 7.42 10.85 -28.70
C GLU A 374 8.22 11.02 -30.01
N GLU A 375 9.25 10.20 -30.22
CA GLU A 375 10.05 10.23 -31.44
C GLU A 375 9.26 9.80 -32.67
N TYR A 376 8.41 8.78 -32.53
CA TYR A 376 7.50 8.35 -33.59
C TYR A 376 6.52 9.46 -33.98
N VAL A 377 5.82 10.07 -33.01
CA VAL A 377 4.87 11.15 -33.28
C VAL A 377 5.55 12.35 -33.96
N LYS A 378 6.76 12.69 -33.50
CA LYS A 378 7.57 13.77 -34.10
C LYS A 378 8.03 13.46 -35.52
N LEU A 379 8.45 12.24 -35.81
CA LEU A 379 8.89 11.86 -37.16
C LEU A 379 7.71 11.77 -38.14
N ILE A 380 6.55 11.27 -37.68
CA ILE A 380 5.32 11.25 -38.49
C ILE A 380 4.80 12.66 -38.77
N SER A 381 4.88 13.59 -37.82
CA SER A 381 4.49 14.99 -38.07
C SER A 381 5.39 15.66 -39.10
N GLN A 382 6.71 15.49 -39.00
CA GLN A 382 7.68 15.99 -39.99
C GLN A 382 7.45 15.41 -41.39
N LEU A 383 7.06 14.13 -41.49
CA LEU A 383 6.71 13.51 -42.77
C LEU A 383 5.39 14.01 -43.35
N ARG A 384 4.43 14.41 -42.51
CA ARG A 384 3.18 15.06 -42.97
C ARG A 384 3.43 16.48 -43.47
N GLU A 385 4.30 17.24 -42.81
CA GLU A 385 4.65 18.61 -43.20
C GLU A 385 5.37 18.67 -44.55
N ARG A 386 6.16 17.65 -44.90
CA ARG A 386 6.85 17.55 -46.21
C ARG A 386 5.94 17.25 -47.40
N LYS A 387 4.66 16.93 -47.18
CA LYS A 387 3.66 16.68 -48.25
C LYS A 387 2.86 17.94 -48.64
N HIS A 388 3.13 19.07 -48.01
CA HIS A 388 2.69 20.41 -48.40
C HIS A 388 3.88 21.22 -48.92
#